data_AF-A0A193SXH9-F1
#
_entry.id   AF-A0A193SXH9-F1
#
_cell.length_a   1.000
_cell.length_b   1.000
_cell.length_c   1.000
_cell.angle_alpha   90.00
_cell.angle_beta   90.00
_cell.angle_gamma   90.00
#
_symmetry.space_group_name_H-M   'P 1'
#
loop_
_entity.id
_entity.type
_entity.pdbx_description
1 polymer ?
#
loop_
_entity_poly.entity_id
_entity_poly.type
_entity_poly.pdbx_seq_one_letter_code
_entity_poly.pdbx_strand_id
1 'polypeptide(L)'
;MESLRIAQRVQAYVQDKGVGIVEFAIAWVLNNQAVTSAIVGPRTEQQWDGYTKALTVDITAEDEAFIDSLVTPGHASTPGFNDVQHFVSGRLTR
;
A
#
# COMPACT_ATOMS: atom_id res chain seq x y z
N MET A 1 -14.01 0.25 13.29
CA MET A 1 -12.58 -0.02 13.57
C MET A 1 -11.75 0.83 12.62
N GLU A 2 -10.66 1.43 13.11
CA GLU A 2 -9.87 2.42 12.34
C GLU A 2 -9.36 1.87 10.99
N SER A 3 -8.90 0.63 10.96
CA SER A 3 -8.42 -0.03 9.74
C SER A 3 -9.48 -0.12 8.63
N LEU A 4 -10.75 -0.34 8.97
CA LEU A 4 -11.83 -0.41 7.99
C LEU A 4 -12.11 0.96 7.36
N ARG A 5 -12.03 2.03 8.17
CA ARG A 5 -12.20 3.41 7.70
C ARG A 5 -11.06 3.81 6.77
N ILE A 6 -9.83 3.45 7.12
CA ILE A 6 -8.66 3.65 6.25
C ILE A 6 -8.83 2.88 4.94
N ALA A 7 -9.21 1.59 4.99
CA ALA A 7 -9.45 0.80 3.79
C ALA A 7 -10.52 1.41 2.87
N GLN A 8 -11.60 1.99 3.42
CA GLN A 8 -12.61 2.72 2.65
C GLN A 8 -12.06 3.96 1.97
N ARG A 9 -11.17 4.72 2.64
CA ARG A 9 -10.51 5.89 2.03
C ARG A 9 -9.57 5.49 0.91
N VAL A 10 -8.79 4.43 1.10
CA VAL A 10 -7.94 3.88 0.04
C VAL A 10 -8.80 3.41 -1.14
N GLN A 11 -9.92 2.73 -0.87
CA GLN A 11 -10.84 2.27 -1.92
C GLN A 11 -11.40 3.42 -2.77
N ALA A 12 -11.79 4.54 -2.15
CA ALA A 12 -12.27 5.71 -2.86
C ALA A 12 -11.15 6.34 -3.72
N TYR A 13 -9.96 6.50 -3.14
CA TYR A 13 -8.80 7.07 -3.82
C TYR A 13 -8.40 6.29 -5.08
N VAL A 14 -8.32 4.95 -4.99
CA VAL A 14 -7.93 4.12 -6.14
C VAL A 14 -9.04 4.01 -7.19
N GLN A 15 -10.31 4.14 -6.79
CA GLN A 15 -11.44 4.19 -7.73
C GLN A 15 -11.35 5.40 -8.65
N ASP A 16 -11.02 6.57 -8.11
CA ASP A 16 -10.84 7.79 -8.91
C ASP A 16 -9.68 7.65 -9.90
N LYS A 17 -8.69 6.81 -9.59
CA LYS A 17 -7.56 6.47 -10.48
C LYS A 17 -7.89 5.35 -11.49
N GLY A 18 -9.04 4.70 -11.37
CA GLY A 18 -9.40 3.54 -12.18
C GLY A 18 -8.57 2.28 -11.88
N VAL A 19 -7.97 2.18 -10.69
CA VAL A 19 -7.12 1.05 -10.28
C VAL A 19 -7.83 0.22 -9.21
N GLY A 20 -7.70 -1.11 -9.29
CA GLY A 20 -8.22 -1.99 -8.24
C GLY A 20 -7.44 -1.84 -6.93
N ILE A 21 -8.12 -1.89 -5.78
CA ILE A 21 -7.45 -1.74 -4.47
C ILE A 21 -6.37 -2.80 -4.22
N VAL A 22 -6.58 -4.03 -4.71
CA VAL A 22 -5.60 -5.10 -4.57
C VAL A 22 -4.41 -4.91 -5.49
N GLU A 23 -4.65 -4.46 -6.72
CA GLU A 23 -3.63 -4.11 -7.71
C GLU A 23 -2.72 -3.03 -7.14
N PHE A 24 -3.34 -1.95 -6.63
CA PHE A 24 -2.66 -0.85 -5.97
C PHE A 24 -1.86 -1.31 -4.74
N ALA A 25 -2.43 -2.13 -3.86
CA ALA A 25 -1.74 -2.58 -2.65
C ALA A 25 -0.49 -3.40 -2.96
N ILE A 26 -0.57 -4.30 -3.94
CA ILE A 26 0.58 -5.11 -4.37
C ILE A 26 1.63 -4.21 -5.03
N ALA A 27 1.22 -3.32 -5.95
CA ALA A 27 2.10 -2.38 -6.62
C ALA A 27 2.80 -1.45 -5.62
N TRP A 28 2.06 -0.93 -4.63
CA TRP A 28 2.62 -0.15 -3.54
C TRP A 28 3.68 -0.93 -2.78
N VAL A 29 3.41 -2.17 -2.35
CA VAL A 29 4.45 -3.01 -1.70
C VAL A 29 5.69 -3.17 -2.60
N LEU A 30 5.48 -3.45 -3.88
CA LEU A 30 6.53 -3.60 -4.89
C LEU A 30 7.17 -2.27 -5.33
N ASN A 31 6.69 -1.12 -4.87
CA ASN A 31 7.36 0.17 -5.11
C ASN A 31 8.52 0.41 -4.15
N ASN A 32 8.63 -0.33 -3.04
CA ASN A 32 9.71 -0.15 -2.08
C ASN A 32 10.96 -0.93 -2.50
N GLN A 33 12.08 -0.25 -2.77
CA GLN A 33 13.37 -0.83 -3.15
C GLN A 33 13.89 -1.89 -2.15
N ALA A 34 13.53 -1.78 -0.86
CA ALA A 34 13.89 -2.78 0.15
C ALA A 34 13.10 -4.11 0.00
N VAL A 35 12.02 -4.12 -0.77
CA VAL A 35 11.20 -5.30 -1.07
C VAL A 35 11.59 -5.84 -2.44
N THR A 36 12.08 -7.08 -2.48
CA THR A 36 12.49 -7.74 -3.73
C THR A 36 11.35 -8.54 -4.38
N SER A 37 10.37 -9.00 -3.59
CA SER A 37 9.20 -9.73 -4.07
C SER A 37 8.02 -9.61 -3.10
N ALA A 38 6.81 -9.81 -3.62
CA ALA A 38 5.58 -9.92 -2.83
C ALA A 38 5.05 -11.34 -2.91
N ILE A 39 4.84 -11.97 -1.74
CA ILE A 39 4.17 -13.27 -1.66
C ILE A 39 2.66 -13.02 -1.64
N VAL A 40 1.96 -13.55 -2.63
CA VAL A 40 0.51 -13.40 -2.77
C VAL A 40 -0.19 -14.75 -2.68
N GLY A 41 -1.39 -14.78 -2.09
CA GLY A 41 -2.15 -16.01 -1.87
C GLY A 41 -3.57 -15.94 -2.47
N PRO A 42 -3.72 -15.90 -3.81
CA PRO A 42 -5.04 -15.96 -4.42
C PRO A 42 -5.65 -17.34 -4.21
N ARG A 43 -6.95 -17.37 -3.90
CA ARG A 43 -7.74 -18.60 -3.74
C ARG A 43 -8.56 -18.96 -4.98
N THR A 44 -8.55 -18.09 -5.98
CA THR A 44 -9.31 -18.24 -7.24
C THR A 44 -8.48 -17.69 -8.39
N GLU A 45 -8.71 -18.18 -9.61
CA GLU A 45 -8.05 -17.67 -10.81
C GLU A 45 -8.36 -16.19 -11.07
N GLN A 46 -9.59 -15.76 -10.81
CA GLN A 46 -9.96 -14.35 -10.93
C GLN A 46 -9.12 -13.44 -10.02
N GLN A 47 -8.77 -13.90 -8.81
CA GLN A 47 -7.86 -13.17 -7.93
C GLN A 47 -6.44 -13.17 -8.50
N TRP A 48 -5.97 -14.29 -9.05
CA TRP A 48 -4.67 -14.36 -9.72
C TRP A 48 -4.56 -13.35 -10.87
N ASP A 49 -5.58 -13.30 -11.75
CA ASP A 49 -5.66 -12.33 -12.85
C ASP A 49 -5.63 -10.89 -12.33
N GLY A 50 -6.36 -10.61 -11.24
CA GLY A 50 -6.31 -9.31 -10.57
C GLY A 50 -4.91 -8.97 -10.03
N TYR A 51 -4.22 -9.92 -9.42
CA TYR A 51 -2.93 -9.66 -8.79
C TYR A 51 -1.85 -9.36 -9.84
N THR A 52 -1.89 -10.02 -11.00
CA THR A 52 -0.91 -9.77 -12.08
C THR A 52 -1.00 -8.36 -12.65
N LYS A 53 -2.19 -7.73 -12.64
CA LYS A 53 -2.37 -6.33 -13.06
C LYS A 53 -1.66 -5.32 -12.17
N ALA A 54 -1.26 -5.70 -10.95
CA ALA A 54 -0.43 -4.84 -10.10
C ALA A 54 0.89 -4.43 -10.78
N LEU A 55 1.42 -5.26 -11.67
CA LEU A 55 2.68 -5.00 -12.37
C LEU A 55 2.60 -3.85 -13.39
N THR A 56 1.40 -3.40 -13.73
CA THR A 56 1.18 -2.27 -14.65
C THR A 56 0.71 -1.01 -13.93
N VAL A 57 0.65 -1.02 -12.60
CA VAL A 57 0.25 0.14 -11.80
C VAL A 57 1.50 0.91 -11.43
N ASP A 58 1.61 2.13 -11.96
CA ASP A 58 2.67 3.07 -11.58
C ASP A 58 2.29 3.80 -10.28
N ILE A 59 3.11 3.61 -9.23
CA ILE A 59 2.95 4.30 -7.96
C ILE A 59 3.69 5.63 -8.01
N THR A 60 2.95 6.70 -7.72
CA THR A 60 3.45 8.08 -7.76
C THR A 60 3.83 8.58 -6.37
N ALA A 61 4.55 9.71 -6.31
CA ALA A 61 4.82 10.38 -5.04
C ALA A 61 3.53 10.83 -4.31
N GLU A 62 2.47 11.13 -5.05
CA GLU A 62 1.16 11.47 -4.46
C GLU A 62 0.51 10.26 -3.79
N ASP A 63 0.66 9.06 -4.37
CA ASP A 63 0.16 7.82 -3.79
C ASP A 63 0.84 7.53 -2.44
N GLU A 64 2.16 7.67 -2.38
CA GLU A 64 2.93 7.48 -1.15
C GLU A 64 2.53 8.52 -0.09
N ALA A 65 2.44 9.81 -0.46
CA ALA A 65 2.00 10.86 0.45
C ALA A 65 0.56 10.65 0.96
N PHE A 66 -0.32 10.15 0.10
CA PHE A 66 -1.68 9.80 0.47
C PHE A 66 -1.70 8.69 1.53
N ILE A 67 -0.96 7.58 1.31
CA ILE A 67 -0.89 6.47 2.27
C ILE A 67 -0.27 6.93 3.60
N ASP A 68 0.81 7.71 3.56
CA ASP A 68 1.46 8.25 4.76
C ASP A 68 0.54 9.19 5.56
N SER A 69 -0.39 9.87 4.90
CA SER A 69 -1.42 10.68 5.58
C SER A 69 -2.47 9.86 6.31
N LEU A 70 -2.63 8.58 5.96
CA LEU A 70 -3.56 7.65 6.60
C LEU A 70 -2.90 6.87 7.73
N VAL A 71 -1.63 6.49 7.54
CA VAL A 71 -0.84 5.73 8.50
C VAL A 71 0.56 6.32 8.54
N THR A 72 0.94 6.85 9.71
CA THR A 72 2.29 7.38 9.92
C THR A 72 3.34 6.33 9.54
N PRO A 73 4.39 6.69 8.80
CA PRO A 73 5.50 5.79 8.51
C PRO A 73 6.04 5.10 9.78
N GLY A 74 6.22 3.78 9.70
CA GLY A 74 6.66 2.95 10.82
C GLY A 74 5.54 2.42 11.73
N HIS A 75 4.27 2.74 11.45
CA HIS A 75 3.13 2.24 12.23
C HIS A 75 2.20 1.32 11.43
N ALA A 76 1.46 0.50 12.17
CA ALA A 76 0.22 -0.08 11.66
C ALA A 76 -0.92 0.94 11.78
N SER A 77 -2.09 0.64 11.20
CA SER A 77 -3.30 1.48 11.34
C SER A 77 -3.82 1.68 12.78
N THR A 78 -3.23 1.00 13.75
CA THR A 78 -3.54 1.14 15.18
C THR A 78 -2.60 2.15 15.82
N PRO A 79 -3.05 2.92 16.84
CA PRO A 79 -2.18 3.85 17.55
C PRO A 79 -0.90 3.18 18.05
N GLY A 80 0.24 3.80 17.78
CA GLY A 80 1.55 3.35 18.24
C GLY A 80 2.46 4.54 18.55
N PHE A 81 3.61 4.28 19.15
CA PHE A 81 4.63 5.27 19.44
C PHE A 81 5.81 5.11 18.47
N ASN A 82 6.29 6.21 17.87
CA ASN A 82 7.53 6.23 17.12
C ASN A 82 8.61 6.80 18.05
N ASP A 83 9.61 5.98 18.38
CA ASP A 83 10.73 6.43 19.20
C ASP A 83 11.59 7.41 18.40
N VAL A 84 11.67 8.65 18.88
CA VAL A 84 12.47 9.71 18.28
C VAL A 84 13.97 9.37 18.24
N GLN A 85 14.44 8.48 19.11
CA GLN A 85 15.83 8.02 19.15
C GLN A 85 16.10 6.89 18.15
N HIS A 86 15.06 6.20 17.69
CA HIS A 86 15.13 5.08 16.75
C HIS A 86 14.19 5.30 15.56
N PHE A 87 14.55 6.31 14.74
CA PHE A 87 13.76 6.71 13.58
C PHE A 87 13.61 5.58 12.56
N VAL A 88 12.37 5.27 12.18
CA VAL A 88 12.08 4.41 11.04
C VAL A 88 12.31 5.22 9.78
N SER A 89 13.37 4.90 9.04
CA SER A 89 13.78 5.60 7.80
C SER A 89 12.75 5.58 6.67
N GLY A 90 11.64 4.88 6.86
CA GLY A 90 10.56 4.78 5.90
C GLY A 90 10.89 3.87 4.72
N ARG A 91 10.12 4.05 3.65
CA ARG A 91 10.18 3.28 2.41
C ARG A 91 11.05 4.03 1.41
N LEU A 92 11.98 3.34 0.76
CA LEU A 92 12.74 3.91 -0.36
C LEU A 92 12.00 3.55 -1.65
N THR A 93 11.36 4.53 -2.30
CA THR A 93 10.55 4.27 -3.50
C THR A 93 11.43 4.00 -4.73
N ARG A 94 10.93 3.20 -5.66
CA ARG A 94 11.57 2.94 -6.95
C ARG A 94 11.48 4.13 -7.90
#